data_AF-A0A820VHQ1-F1
#
_entry.id   AF-A0A820VHQ1-F1
#
_cell.length_a   1.000
_cell.length_b   1.000
_cell.length_c   1.000
_cell.angle_alpha   90.00
_cell.angle_beta   90.00
_cell.angle_gamma   90.00
#
_symmetry.space_group_name_H-M   'P 1'
#
loop_
_entity.id
_entity.type
_entity.pdbx_description
1 polymer ?
#
loop_
_entity_poly.entity_id
_entity_poly.type
_entity_poly.pdbx_seq_one_letter_code
_entity_poly.pdbx_strand_id
1 'polypeptide(L)'
;DEYKTGRRHHPFLVQIERQSNGIFKFSSPVIDLLFNVDSDSPTRPFGSAKAQWSFSATGNSFAYTRQYDENSTVAWTTNLDIFTVDLNAPTFERSNTPITLLDSSDLSIQVATWSLNGQSLYLEVGEEARNVIYYLSDIFTSQSLVRLVSNGTSHNINIHPINDRVFVCTHESILEPPNIYLYSSDGSSRYLTVHNNVLLTKVKMSTIAETFSFVGARNETVWGWHVPPANGTSNRAPLAFLIHGGPQSSWYDAWSYRWNIQSFTSQGFAVIAINFHGSDSYGQNFTNSIIGEYGSLPYEDLKLGLDYALRNFPYIDGNRAAALGASYGAYMINWIAGHPEMSSRFKTLVCHNGVSDTRAKSYSSEELWFTEHDAGGKPQYEDPDAYERYNPVNHVAN
;
A
#
# COMPACT_ATOMS: atom_id res chain seq x y z
N ASP A 1 -19.46 -0.70 -17.94
CA ASP A 1 -19.48 0.42 -18.93
C ASP A 1 -18.31 0.49 -19.92
N GLU A 2 -17.32 -0.41 -19.89
CA GLU A 2 -16.25 -0.46 -20.91
C GLU A 2 -16.80 -0.66 -22.33
N TYR A 3 -17.88 -1.44 -22.48
CA TYR A 3 -18.54 -1.71 -23.77
C TYR A 3 -19.35 -0.53 -24.34
N LYS A 4 -19.82 0.41 -23.51
CA LYS A 4 -20.80 1.42 -23.92
C LYS A 4 -20.27 2.86 -23.88
N THR A 5 -19.43 3.19 -22.91
CA THR A 5 -18.93 4.57 -22.70
C THR A 5 -17.41 4.63 -22.51
N GLY A 6 -16.74 3.50 -22.24
CA GLY A 6 -15.30 3.46 -21.92
C GLY A 6 -14.96 4.05 -20.54
N ARG A 7 -15.96 4.54 -19.80
CA ARG A 7 -15.77 5.32 -18.57
C ARG A 7 -15.33 4.45 -17.38
N ARG A 8 -15.91 3.25 -17.21
CA ARG A 8 -15.71 2.38 -16.03
C ARG A 8 -15.35 0.93 -16.36
N HIS A 9 -14.51 0.33 -15.52
CA HIS A 9 -14.20 -1.11 -15.45
C HIS A 9 -15.18 -1.80 -14.52
N HIS A 10 -16.14 -2.53 -15.09
CA HIS A 10 -17.11 -3.32 -14.36
C HIS A 10 -16.94 -4.80 -14.70
N PRO A 11 -17.15 -5.71 -13.73
CA PRO A 11 -17.23 -7.13 -13.99
C PRO A 11 -18.59 -7.49 -14.60
N PHE A 12 -18.55 -8.38 -15.59
CA PHE A 12 -19.74 -8.87 -16.28
C PHE A 12 -19.88 -10.38 -16.10
N LEU A 13 -21.12 -10.84 -15.95
CA LEU A 13 -21.48 -12.25 -15.87
C LEU A 13 -22.18 -12.71 -17.15
N VAL A 14 -21.77 -13.86 -17.68
CA VAL A 14 -22.43 -14.51 -18.83
C VAL A 14 -22.36 -16.02 -18.69
N GLN A 15 -23.47 -16.71 -18.97
CA GLN A 15 -23.47 -18.17 -19.05
C GLN A 15 -22.94 -18.61 -20.40
N ILE A 16 -22.09 -19.63 -20.38
CA ILE A 16 -21.54 -20.25 -21.58
C ILE A 16 -22.01 -21.70 -21.69
N GLU A 17 -22.37 -22.12 -22.90
CA GLU A 17 -22.74 -23.49 -23.23
C GLU A 17 -21.75 -24.07 -24.24
N ARG A 18 -21.25 -25.28 -23.97
CA ARG A 18 -20.42 -26.02 -24.90
C ARG A 18 -21.30 -26.68 -25.96
N GLN A 19 -21.19 -26.21 -27.20
CA GLN A 19 -21.88 -26.77 -28.35
C GLN A 19 -21.31 -28.15 -28.70
N SER A 20 -22.08 -28.94 -29.45
CA SER A 20 -21.69 -30.30 -29.89
C SER A 20 -20.41 -30.34 -30.74
N ASN A 21 -20.07 -29.24 -31.41
CA ASN A 21 -18.82 -29.08 -32.16
C ASN A 21 -17.63 -28.61 -31.31
N GLY A 22 -17.79 -28.52 -29.98
CA GLY A 22 -16.76 -28.12 -29.03
C GLY A 22 -16.61 -26.60 -28.84
N ILE A 23 -17.36 -25.77 -29.56
CA ILE A 23 -17.32 -24.30 -29.44
C ILE A 23 -18.18 -23.87 -28.24
N PHE A 24 -17.68 -22.93 -27.43
CA PHE A 24 -18.49 -22.29 -26.39
C PHE A 24 -19.26 -21.10 -26.97
N LYS A 25 -20.54 -21.00 -26.63
CA LYS A 25 -21.39 -19.84 -26.98
C LYS A 25 -22.04 -19.28 -25.74
N PHE A 26 -22.37 -17.98 -25.78
CA PHE A 26 -23.19 -17.36 -24.75
C PHE A 26 -24.58 -17.97 -24.80
N SER A 27 -25.03 -18.50 -23.67
CA SER A 27 -26.38 -19.05 -23.47
C SER A 27 -27.28 -18.10 -22.68
N SER A 28 -26.74 -16.99 -22.18
CA SER A 28 -27.48 -15.90 -21.54
C SER A 28 -27.08 -14.54 -22.09
N PRO A 29 -27.89 -13.49 -21.85
CA PRO A 29 -27.43 -12.11 -21.95
C PRO A 29 -26.21 -11.86 -21.05
N VAL A 30 -25.38 -10.90 -21.46
CA VAL A 30 -24.28 -10.38 -20.63
C VAL A 30 -24.87 -9.44 -19.58
N ILE A 31 -24.54 -9.68 -18.32
CA ILE A 31 -25.05 -8.94 -17.17
C ILE A 31 -23.93 -8.08 -16.59
N ASP A 32 -24.16 -6.77 -16.45
CA ASP A 32 -23.28 -5.88 -15.70
C ASP A 32 -23.54 -6.04 -14.20
N LEU A 33 -22.57 -6.62 -13.47
CA LEU A 33 -22.70 -6.85 -12.02
C LEU A 33 -22.70 -5.53 -11.24
N LEU A 34 -22.16 -4.45 -11.82
CA LEU A 34 -22.04 -3.10 -11.26
C LEU A 34 -22.91 -2.08 -12.02
N PHE A 35 -24.02 -2.50 -12.63
CA PHE A 35 -24.93 -1.55 -13.30
C PHE A 35 -25.42 -0.46 -12.31
N ASN A 36 -25.38 0.81 -12.76
CA ASN A 36 -25.66 2.03 -11.97
C ASN A 36 -24.70 2.29 -10.79
N VAL A 37 -23.58 1.58 -10.72
CA VAL A 37 -22.49 1.89 -9.78
C VAL A 37 -21.49 2.81 -10.50
N ASP A 38 -21.28 4.02 -10.00
CA ASP A 38 -20.31 4.98 -10.58
C ASP A 38 -18.90 4.80 -10.00
N SER A 39 -18.37 3.58 -10.04
CA SER A 39 -17.03 3.27 -9.52
C SER A 39 -16.40 2.10 -10.27
N ASP A 40 -15.07 2.05 -10.30
CA ASP A 40 -14.32 0.97 -10.92
C ASP A 40 -14.11 -0.21 -9.96
N SER A 41 -14.32 -1.44 -10.44
CA SER A 41 -13.85 -2.66 -9.78
C SER A 41 -13.40 -3.67 -10.86
N PRO A 42 -12.09 -3.97 -10.95
CA PRO A 42 -11.01 -3.47 -10.10
C PRO A 42 -10.78 -1.95 -10.22
N THR A 43 -10.38 -1.31 -9.13
CA THR A 43 -10.11 0.14 -9.07
C THR A 43 -8.91 0.48 -9.95
N ARG A 44 -8.99 1.56 -10.72
CA ARG A 44 -7.84 2.02 -11.53
C ARG A 44 -6.87 2.85 -10.67
N PRO A 45 -5.58 2.92 -11.02
CA PRO A 45 -4.90 2.17 -12.08
C PRO A 45 -4.30 0.82 -11.60
N PHE A 46 -4.17 0.61 -10.28
CA PHE A 46 -3.40 -0.50 -9.70
C PHE A 46 -4.23 -1.71 -9.25
N GLY A 47 -5.55 -1.59 -9.25
CA GLY A 47 -6.45 -2.67 -8.89
C GLY A 47 -6.34 -3.84 -9.86
N SER A 48 -6.48 -5.05 -9.33
CA SER A 48 -6.43 -6.26 -10.15
C SER A 48 -7.65 -7.12 -9.94
N ALA A 49 -8.03 -7.81 -11.02
CA ALA A 49 -9.13 -8.75 -10.98
C ALA A 49 -8.91 -9.91 -9.99
N LYS A 50 -7.67 -10.25 -9.66
CA LYS A 50 -7.40 -11.30 -8.67
C LYS A 50 -7.52 -10.80 -7.23
N ALA A 51 -7.48 -9.48 -7.02
CA ALA A 51 -7.39 -8.88 -5.69
C ALA A 51 -8.71 -8.25 -5.20
N GLN A 52 -9.61 -7.90 -6.11
CA GLN A 52 -10.73 -7.00 -5.80
C GLN A 52 -12.12 -7.54 -6.09
N TRP A 53 -12.23 -8.77 -6.59
CA TRP A 53 -13.51 -9.43 -6.77
C TRP A 53 -13.32 -10.93 -6.71
N SER A 54 -14.33 -11.63 -6.21
CA SER A 54 -14.32 -13.08 -6.13
C SER A 54 -15.75 -13.62 -6.04
N PHE A 55 -15.95 -14.87 -6.47
CA PHE A 55 -17.21 -15.59 -6.36
C PHE A 55 -17.22 -16.43 -5.08
N SER A 56 -18.39 -16.54 -4.44
CA SER A 56 -18.57 -17.55 -3.40
C SER A 56 -18.37 -18.95 -4.00
N ALA A 57 -17.88 -19.91 -3.22
CA ALA A 57 -17.70 -21.27 -3.73
C ALA A 57 -19.01 -21.96 -4.13
N THR A 58 -20.14 -21.50 -3.58
CA THR A 58 -21.48 -21.94 -3.99
C THR A 58 -21.90 -21.38 -5.35
N GLY A 59 -21.22 -20.34 -5.86
CA GLY A 59 -21.56 -19.66 -7.12
C GLY A 59 -22.77 -18.74 -7.01
N ASN A 60 -23.31 -18.55 -5.81
CA ASN A 60 -24.56 -17.81 -5.56
C ASN A 60 -24.32 -16.34 -5.19
N SER A 61 -23.09 -15.98 -4.86
CA SER A 61 -22.77 -14.62 -4.43
C SER A 61 -21.46 -14.17 -5.05
N PHE A 62 -21.38 -12.87 -5.25
CA PHE A 62 -20.22 -12.21 -5.81
C PHE A 62 -19.83 -11.07 -4.87
N ALA A 63 -18.59 -11.04 -4.38
CA ALA A 63 -18.08 -9.87 -3.67
C ALA A 63 -17.12 -9.11 -4.56
N TYR A 64 -17.14 -7.81 -4.39
CA TYR A 64 -16.20 -6.90 -5.01
C TYR A 64 -15.84 -5.79 -4.03
N THR A 65 -14.66 -5.22 -4.24
CA THR A 65 -14.19 -4.07 -3.50
C THR A 65 -14.26 -2.83 -4.38
N ARG A 66 -14.60 -1.70 -3.76
CA ARG A 66 -14.51 -0.37 -4.36
C ARG A 66 -14.29 0.65 -3.26
N GLN A 67 -13.82 1.84 -3.62
CA GLN A 67 -13.94 2.98 -2.74
C GLN A 67 -15.23 3.73 -3.09
N TYR A 68 -16.01 4.09 -2.08
CA TYR A 68 -17.16 4.98 -2.27
C TYR A 68 -16.73 6.42 -1.99
N ASP A 69 -16.60 7.23 -3.03
CA ASP A 69 -16.48 8.68 -2.91
C ASP A 69 -17.52 9.33 -3.82
N GLU A 70 -18.57 9.91 -3.22
CA GLU A 70 -19.64 10.61 -3.93
C GLU A 70 -19.14 11.85 -4.68
N ASN A 71 -17.98 12.38 -4.29
CA ASN A 71 -17.43 13.63 -4.78
C ASN A 71 -16.24 13.43 -5.73
N SER A 72 -15.79 12.20 -5.97
CA SER A 72 -14.66 11.92 -6.85
C SER A 72 -15.08 11.17 -8.11
N THR A 73 -14.56 11.61 -9.25
CA THR A 73 -14.68 10.90 -10.53
C THR A 73 -13.72 9.72 -10.63
N VAL A 74 -12.77 9.58 -9.71
CA VAL A 74 -11.69 8.59 -9.74
C VAL A 74 -11.64 7.83 -8.40
N ALA A 75 -11.67 6.49 -8.44
CA ALA A 75 -11.44 5.69 -7.25
C ALA A 75 -9.95 5.79 -6.85
N TRP A 76 -9.64 6.35 -5.69
CA TRP A 76 -8.26 6.54 -5.20
C TRP A 76 -8.00 5.65 -3.97
N THR A 77 -7.19 4.60 -4.11
CA THR A 77 -7.05 3.54 -3.09
C THR A 77 -6.37 4.04 -1.81
N THR A 78 -6.82 3.65 -0.60
CA THR A 78 -6.22 2.55 0.22
C THR A 78 -7.18 1.91 1.23
N ASN A 79 -8.45 2.32 1.26
CA ASN A 79 -9.46 1.79 2.18
C ASN A 79 -10.69 1.36 1.36
N LEU A 80 -10.65 0.11 0.88
CA LEU A 80 -11.70 -0.41 0.03
C LEU A 80 -12.85 -0.98 0.86
N ASP A 81 -14.05 -0.49 0.58
CA ASP A 81 -15.28 -1.06 1.08
C ASP A 81 -15.64 -2.34 0.32
N ILE A 82 -16.24 -3.29 1.02
CA ILE A 82 -16.66 -4.58 0.46
C ILE A 82 -18.16 -4.53 0.15
N PHE A 83 -18.52 -4.92 -1.06
CA PHE A 83 -19.90 -5.00 -1.54
C PHE A 83 -20.20 -6.39 -2.07
N THR A 84 -21.49 -6.75 -2.09
CA THR A 84 -21.95 -8.04 -2.61
C THR A 84 -23.07 -7.89 -3.62
N VAL A 85 -23.14 -8.87 -4.52
CA VAL A 85 -24.25 -9.10 -5.45
C VAL A 85 -24.79 -10.51 -5.20
N ASP A 86 -26.09 -10.63 -4.97
CA ASP A 86 -26.77 -11.92 -4.95
C ASP A 86 -27.05 -12.37 -6.39
N LEU A 87 -26.49 -13.51 -6.77
CA LEU A 87 -26.61 -14.08 -8.11
C LEU A 87 -27.86 -14.95 -8.28
N ASN A 88 -28.58 -15.26 -7.20
CA ASN A 88 -29.84 -16.00 -7.23
C ASN A 88 -31.08 -15.11 -7.35
N ALA A 89 -30.94 -13.81 -7.08
CA ALA A 89 -32.05 -12.89 -7.10
C ALA A 89 -32.63 -12.75 -8.54
N PRO A 90 -33.97 -12.74 -8.73
CA PRO A 90 -34.61 -12.72 -10.06
C PRO A 90 -34.21 -11.51 -10.92
N THR A 91 -34.02 -10.39 -10.24
CA THR A 91 -33.19 -9.28 -10.68
C THR A 91 -31.99 -9.32 -9.76
N PHE A 92 -30.75 -9.38 -10.27
CA PHE A 92 -29.54 -9.33 -9.44
C PHE A 92 -29.63 -8.15 -8.46
N GLU A 93 -30.10 -8.42 -7.24
CA GLU A 93 -30.31 -7.41 -6.22
C GLU A 93 -28.93 -7.11 -5.65
N ARG A 94 -28.53 -5.85 -5.82
CA ARG A 94 -27.23 -5.35 -5.41
C ARG A 94 -27.38 -4.74 -4.03
N SER A 95 -26.42 -4.97 -3.17
CA SER A 95 -26.30 -4.11 -1.99
C SER A 95 -25.80 -2.74 -2.45
N ASN A 96 -26.63 -1.71 -2.33
CA ASN A 96 -26.20 -0.32 -2.47
C ASN A 96 -25.48 0.18 -1.20
N THR A 97 -25.69 -0.53 -0.09
CA THR A 97 -25.02 -0.28 1.17
C THR A 97 -23.72 -1.08 1.19
N PRO A 98 -22.56 -0.47 1.49
CA PRO A 98 -21.36 -1.26 1.75
C PRO A 98 -21.67 -2.27 2.84
N ILE A 99 -21.02 -3.43 2.79
CA ILE A 99 -20.81 -4.19 4.01
C ILE A 99 -19.81 -3.34 4.77
N THR A 100 -20.34 -2.42 5.58
CA THR A 100 -19.57 -1.57 6.47
C THR A 100 -18.92 -2.51 7.46
N LEU A 101 -17.72 -2.97 7.16
CA LEU A 101 -17.04 -3.91 8.03
C LEU A 101 -16.46 -3.22 9.26
N LEU A 102 -16.15 -1.92 9.16
CA LEU A 102 -15.22 -1.30 10.10
C LEU A 102 -15.32 0.23 10.16
N ASP A 103 -16.52 0.79 10.40
CA ASP A 103 -16.73 2.23 10.61
C ASP A 103 -15.81 2.85 11.70
N SER A 104 -15.19 2.04 12.58
CA SER A 104 -14.42 2.52 13.71
C SER A 104 -12.89 2.30 13.66
N SER A 105 -12.34 1.56 12.69
CA SER A 105 -10.90 1.18 12.74
C SER A 105 -10.04 1.66 11.58
N ASP A 106 -10.60 2.36 10.58
CA ASP A 106 -9.87 2.96 9.44
C ASP A 106 -8.79 2.00 8.88
N LEU A 107 -9.15 0.72 8.68
CA LEU A 107 -8.21 -0.29 8.19
C LEU A 107 -7.98 -0.11 6.70
N SER A 108 -6.72 -0.19 6.27
CA SER A 108 -6.37 -0.04 4.85
C SER A 108 -6.47 -1.39 4.13
N ILE A 109 -7.70 -1.83 3.84
CA ILE A 109 -7.95 -3.10 3.14
C ILE A 109 -7.40 -3.02 1.70
N GLN A 110 -6.45 -3.90 1.40
CA GLN A 110 -5.78 -3.98 0.09
C GLN A 110 -6.40 -5.07 -0.79
N VAL A 111 -6.70 -6.23 -0.21
CA VAL A 111 -7.19 -7.42 -0.93
C VAL A 111 -8.27 -8.13 -0.11
N ALA A 112 -9.32 -8.62 -0.76
CA ALA A 112 -10.33 -9.47 -0.15
C ALA A 112 -10.48 -10.79 -0.92
N THR A 113 -10.32 -11.92 -0.22
CA THR A 113 -10.39 -13.27 -0.78
C THR A 113 -11.51 -14.06 -0.11
N TRP A 114 -12.45 -14.61 -0.88
CA TRP A 114 -13.49 -15.48 -0.32
C TRP A 114 -12.95 -16.75 0.29
N SER A 115 -13.60 -17.12 1.38
CA SER A 115 -13.55 -18.46 1.93
C SER A 115 -14.45 -19.42 1.12
N LEU A 116 -14.21 -20.72 1.23
CA LEU A 116 -15.00 -21.79 0.61
C LEU A 116 -16.45 -21.85 1.11
N ASN A 117 -16.77 -21.30 2.26
CA ASN A 117 -18.14 -21.33 2.78
C ASN A 117 -19.06 -20.28 2.13
N GLY A 118 -18.49 -19.34 1.35
CA GLY A 118 -19.25 -18.31 0.64
C GLY A 118 -19.85 -17.22 1.52
N GLN A 119 -19.47 -17.14 2.79
CA GLN A 119 -19.94 -16.20 3.80
C GLN A 119 -18.79 -15.45 4.48
N SER A 120 -17.57 -16.02 4.49
CA SER A 120 -16.40 -15.43 5.16
C SER A 120 -15.38 -14.86 4.17
N LEU A 121 -14.56 -13.91 4.64
CA LEU A 121 -13.47 -13.33 3.85
C LEU A 121 -12.14 -13.41 4.59
N TYR A 122 -11.07 -13.62 3.83
CA TYR A 122 -9.70 -13.35 4.23
C TYR A 122 -9.29 -11.99 3.65
N LEU A 123 -8.81 -11.09 4.51
CA LEU A 123 -8.48 -9.72 4.15
C LEU A 123 -6.98 -9.49 4.31
N GLU A 124 -6.33 -8.97 3.28
CA GLU A 124 -4.99 -8.38 3.39
C GLU A 124 -5.14 -6.91 3.74
N VAL A 125 -4.55 -6.49 4.85
CA VAL A 125 -4.75 -5.17 5.43
C VAL A 125 -3.40 -4.52 5.72
N GLY A 126 -3.21 -3.32 5.18
CA GLY A 126 -2.13 -2.43 5.57
C GLY A 126 -2.38 -1.90 6.98
N GLU A 127 -1.49 -2.21 7.91
CA GLU A 127 -1.60 -1.80 9.31
C GLU A 127 -0.22 -1.65 9.96
N GLU A 128 0.10 -0.43 10.41
CA GLU A 128 1.33 -0.10 11.12
C GLU A 128 2.60 -0.60 10.40
N ALA A 129 2.78 -0.22 9.13
CA ALA A 129 3.89 -0.67 8.27
C ALA A 129 3.93 -2.18 8.03
N ARG A 130 2.82 -2.90 8.14
CA ARG A 130 2.73 -4.34 7.82
C ARG A 130 1.57 -4.58 6.88
N ASN A 131 1.62 -5.69 6.13
CA ASN A 131 0.44 -6.20 5.46
C ASN A 131 0.01 -7.50 6.15
N VAL A 132 -0.95 -7.36 7.05
CA VAL A 132 -1.44 -8.43 7.91
C VAL A 132 -2.64 -9.14 7.28
N ILE A 133 -2.96 -10.33 7.82
CA ILE A 133 -4.11 -11.11 7.35
C ILE A 133 -5.16 -11.18 8.44
N TYR A 134 -6.37 -10.77 8.10
CA TYR A 134 -7.55 -10.95 8.92
C TYR A 134 -8.50 -11.99 8.32
N TYR A 135 -9.24 -12.67 9.20
CA TYR A 135 -10.38 -13.50 8.86
C TYR A 135 -11.65 -12.87 9.39
N LEU A 136 -12.59 -12.64 8.50
CA LEU A 136 -13.91 -12.11 8.78
C LEU A 136 -14.92 -13.24 8.74
N SER A 137 -15.55 -13.56 9.87
CA SER A 137 -16.31 -14.80 10.04
C SER A 137 -17.58 -14.91 9.19
N ASP A 138 -18.33 -13.84 9.03
CA ASP A 138 -19.56 -13.83 8.23
C ASP A 138 -19.89 -12.39 7.81
N ILE A 139 -19.86 -12.13 6.51
CA ILE A 139 -20.07 -10.78 5.97
C ILE A 139 -21.54 -10.34 5.98
N PHE A 140 -22.47 -11.28 6.17
CA PHE A 140 -23.91 -11.04 6.15
C PHE A 140 -24.51 -10.93 7.55
N THR A 141 -23.99 -11.68 8.53
CA THR A 141 -24.62 -11.78 9.86
C THR A 141 -23.71 -11.44 11.04
N SER A 142 -22.41 -11.69 10.93
CA SER A 142 -21.46 -11.62 12.05
C SER A 142 -20.10 -11.15 11.56
N GLN A 143 -19.89 -9.85 11.61
CA GLN A 143 -18.66 -9.19 11.18
C GLN A 143 -17.50 -9.35 12.19
N SER A 144 -17.40 -10.50 12.86
CA SER A 144 -16.28 -10.77 13.78
C SER A 144 -14.99 -10.88 12.98
N LEU A 145 -14.04 -10.02 13.32
CA LEU A 145 -12.74 -9.92 12.68
C LEU A 145 -11.66 -10.54 13.57
N VAL A 146 -10.91 -11.50 13.05
CA VAL A 146 -9.83 -12.20 13.77
C VAL A 146 -8.52 -12.02 13.02
N ARG A 147 -7.49 -11.50 13.69
CA ARG A 147 -6.15 -11.36 13.12
C ARG A 147 -5.48 -12.73 13.07
N LEU A 148 -5.08 -13.19 11.88
CA LEU A 148 -4.43 -14.49 11.67
C LEU A 148 -2.91 -14.37 11.51
N VAL A 149 -2.45 -13.30 10.87
CA VAL A 149 -1.02 -13.00 10.70
C VAL A 149 -0.77 -11.59 11.21
N SER A 150 0.25 -11.40 12.04
CA SER A 150 0.49 -10.13 12.77
C SER A 150 1.87 -9.51 12.54
N ASN A 151 2.77 -10.21 11.85
CA ASN A 151 4.12 -9.75 11.56
C ASN A 151 4.39 -9.73 10.06
N GLY A 152 5.48 -9.10 9.65
CA GLY A 152 5.90 -9.07 8.26
C GLY A 152 4.84 -8.49 7.32
N THR A 153 4.96 -8.90 6.07
CA THR A 153 4.05 -8.54 4.99
C THR A 153 3.65 -9.82 4.29
N SER A 154 2.34 -10.06 4.19
CA SER A 154 1.79 -11.27 3.57
C SER A 154 0.91 -10.90 2.38
N HIS A 155 1.07 -11.60 1.26
CA HIS A 155 0.34 -11.34 0.03
C HIS A 155 -0.10 -12.61 -0.69
N ASN A 156 -1.05 -12.45 -1.61
CA ASN A 156 -1.51 -13.49 -2.53
C ASN A 156 -2.10 -14.70 -1.80
N ILE A 157 -3.05 -14.43 -0.90
CA ILE A 157 -3.79 -15.49 -0.20
C ILE A 157 -4.43 -16.46 -1.21
N ASN A 158 -4.22 -17.75 -1.00
CA ASN A 158 -4.86 -18.82 -1.76
C ASN A 158 -5.41 -19.88 -0.81
N ILE A 159 -6.74 -19.97 -0.74
CA ILE A 159 -7.44 -20.86 0.19
C ILE A 159 -7.29 -22.32 -0.27
N HIS A 160 -7.05 -23.21 0.68
CA HIS A 160 -6.94 -24.64 0.41
C HIS A 160 -8.27 -25.19 -0.11
N PRO A 161 -8.30 -25.95 -1.23
CA PRO A 161 -9.53 -26.23 -2.00
C PRO A 161 -10.60 -27.06 -1.30
N ILE A 162 -10.25 -27.74 -0.20
CA ILE A 162 -11.17 -28.58 0.59
C ILE A 162 -11.14 -28.25 2.08
N ASN A 163 -10.38 -27.23 2.50
CA ASN A 163 -10.30 -26.86 3.91
C ASN A 163 -10.23 -25.34 4.03
N ASP A 164 -11.37 -24.75 4.39
CA ASP A 164 -11.55 -23.30 4.44
C ASP A 164 -10.78 -22.60 5.57
N ARG A 165 -10.15 -23.40 6.45
CA ARG A 165 -9.33 -22.91 7.55
C ARG A 165 -7.85 -22.92 7.23
N VAL A 166 -7.46 -23.33 6.04
CA VAL A 166 -6.06 -23.44 5.63
C VAL A 166 -5.86 -22.62 4.36
N PHE A 167 -4.79 -21.84 4.32
CA PHE A 167 -4.43 -21.08 3.13
C PHE A 167 -2.92 -21.03 2.95
N VAL A 168 -2.48 -20.79 1.72
CA VAL A 168 -1.10 -20.41 1.44
C VAL A 168 -1.03 -18.94 1.10
N CYS A 169 0.08 -18.30 1.45
CA CYS A 169 0.40 -16.94 1.02
C CYS A 169 1.91 -16.82 0.83
N THR A 170 2.31 -15.74 0.16
CA THR A 170 3.70 -15.27 0.23
C THR A 170 3.85 -14.45 1.51
N HIS A 171 4.93 -14.63 2.25
CA HIS A 171 5.25 -13.86 3.43
C HIS A 171 6.72 -13.44 3.41
N GLU A 172 6.98 -12.22 3.84
CA GLU A 172 8.30 -11.58 3.85
C GLU A 172 8.43 -10.59 5.01
N SER A 173 9.66 -10.18 5.29
CA SER A 173 9.97 -9.10 6.24
C SER A 173 11.23 -8.36 5.82
N ILE A 174 11.59 -7.28 6.51
CA ILE A 174 12.90 -6.63 6.33
C ILE A 174 14.05 -7.62 6.60
N LEU A 175 13.80 -8.65 7.40
CA LEU A 175 14.80 -9.65 7.81
C LEU A 175 14.76 -10.93 6.96
N GLU A 176 13.71 -11.13 6.17
CA GLU A 176 13.47 -12.37 5.44
C GLU A 176 12.92 -12.13 4.03
N PRO A 177 13.59 -12.63 2.96
CA PRO A 177 13.05 -12.57 1.61
C PRO A 177 11.76 -13.39 1.46
N PRO A 178 10.96 -13.15 0.40
CA PRO A 178 9.68 -13.81 0.24
C PRO A 178 9.80 -15.34 0.21
N ASN A 179 9.00 -15.99 1.07
CA ASN A 179 8.79 -17.43 1.10
C ASN A 179 7.29 -17.74 1.03
N ILE A 180 6.95 -18.93 0.56
CA ILE A 180 5.56 -19.41 0.59
C ILE A 180 5.34 -20.05 1.96
N TYR A 181 4.26 -19.64 2.62
CA TYR A 181 3.84 -20.18 3.90
C TYR A 181 2.50 -20.89 3.76
N LEU A 182 2.30 -21.91 4.57
CA LEU A 182 1.00 -22.51 4.85
C LEU A 182 0.56 -22.03 6.22
N TYR A 183 -0.60 -21.40 6.29
CA TYR A 183 -1.24 -20.94 7.51
C TYR A 183 -2.52 -21.73 7.76
N SER A 184 -2.84 -21.90 9.03
CA SER A 184 -4.13 -22.39 9.52
C SER A 184 -4.81 -21.31 10.33
N SER A 185 -6.15 -21.30 10.34
CA SER A 185 -6.97 -20.33 11.05
C SER A 185 -6.84 -20.43 12.58
N ASP A 186 -6.14 -21.46 13.09
CA ASP A 186 -5.77 -21.59 14.51
C ASP A 186 -4.49 -20.80 14.86
N GLY A 187 -3.91 -20.08 13.89
CA GLY A 187 -2.69 -19.29 14.04
C GLY A 187 -1.41 -20.08 13.80
N SER A 188 -1.47 -21.39 13.57
CA SER A 188 -0.28 -22.17 13.21
C SER A 188 0.17 -21.87 11.79
N SER A 189 1.50 -21.85 11.60
CA SER A 189 2.11 -21.59 10.30
C SER A 189 3.39 -22.39 10.11
N ARG A 190 3.73 -22.65 8.86
CA ARG A 190 5.04 -23.21 8.47
C ARG A 190 5.43 -22.74 7.07
N TYR A 191 6.72 -22.57 6.85
CA TYR A 191 7.24 -22.34 5.50
C TYR A 191 7.07 -23.60 4.64
N LEU A 192 6.72 -23.40 3.38
CA LEU A 192 6.74 -24.42 2.33
C LEU A 192 8.02 -24.33 1.49
N THR A 193 8.67 -23.18 1.48
CA THR A 193 9.86 -22.91 0.69
C THR A 193 10.98 -22.31 1.52
N VAL A 194 12.23 -22.55 1.10
CA VAL A 194 13.45 -22.02 1.73
C VAL A 194 14.52 -21.70 0.68
N HIS A 195 14.11 -21.28 -0.51
CA HIS A 195 14.98 -21.15 -1.69
C HIS A 195 16.20 -20.25 -1.43
N ASN A 196 16.07 -19.26 -0.56
CA ASN A 196 17.10 -18.28 -0.29
C ASN A 196 18.05 -18.66 0.86
N ASN A 197 17.78 -19.70 1.64
CA ASN A 197 18.55 -19.99 2.87
C ASN A 197 20.05 -20.12 2.62
N VAL A 198 20.46 -20.83 1.56
CA VAL A 198 21.88 -21.01 1.21
C VAL A 198 22.55 -19.71 0.76
N LEU A 199 21.80 -18.76 0.20
CA LEU A 199 22.32 -17.44 -0.16
C LEU A 199 22.41 -16.53 1.07
N LEU A 200 21.43 -16.59 1.96
CA LEU A 200 21.41 -15.80 3.19
C LEU A 200 22.57 -16.14 4.12
N THR A 201 23.08 -17.38 4.13
CA THR A 201 24.29 -17.72 4.90
C THR A 201 25.57 -17.07 4.37
N LYS A 202 25.54 -16.50 3.16
CA LYS A 202 26.70 -15.86 2.51
C LYS A 202 26.72 -14.34 2.68
N VAL A 203 25.66 -13.76 3.25
CA VAL A 203 25.53 -12.32 3.45
C VAL A 203 25.38 -12.01 4.93
N LYS A 204 25.90 -10.87 5.36
CA LYS A 204 25.78 -10.42 6.73
C LYS A 204 24.72 -9.33 6.81
N MET A 205 23.55 -9.69 7.33
CA MET A 205 22.42 -8.77 7.48
C MET A 205 22.28 -8.29 8.92
N SER A 206 21.54 -7.20 9.12
CA SER A 206 21.02 -6.87 10.44
C SER A 206 20.04 -7.98 10.87
N THR A 207 20.09 -8.34 12.14
CA THR A 207 19.13 -9.27 12.77
C THR A 207 18.03 -8.54 13.53
N ILE A 208 18.04 -7.20 13.51
CA ILE A 208 17.11 -6.33 14.22
C ILE A 208 16.46 -5.42 13.18
N ALA A 209 15.14 -5.34 13.21
CA ALA A 209 14.34 -4.33 12.52
C ALA A 209 13.18 -3.96 13.46
N GLU A 210 13.18 -2.73 13.95
CA GLU A 210 12.25 -2.28 14.98
C GLU A 210 11.47 -1.06 14.52
N THR A 211 10.15 -1.09 14.71
CA THR A 211 9.33 0.12 14.54
C THR A 211 9.53 1.05 15.73
N PHE A 212 9.57 2.35 15.48
CA PHE A 212 9.43 3.39 16.49
C PHE A 212 8.36 4.39 16.06
N SER A 213 7.84 5.16 17.01
CA SER A 213 6.91 6.26 16.74
C SER A 213 7.38 7.55 17.41
N PHE A 214 6.89 8.66 16.88
CA PHE A 214 7.15 10.01 17.37
C PHE A 214 5.96 10.92 17.06
N VAL A 215 5.91 12.08 17.71
CA VAL A 215 4.94 13.13 17.41
C VAL A 215 5.42 13.87 16.16
N GLY A 216 4.69 13.75 15.06
CA GLY A 216 4.99 14.38 13.78
C GLY A 216 4.22 15.69 13.56
N ALA A 217 4.04 16.05 12.29
CA ALA A 217 3.22 17.17 11.88
C ALA A 217 1.80 17.06 12.47
N ARG A 218 1.14 18.21 12.67
CA ARG A 218 -0.20 18.31 13.28
C ARG A 218 -0.33 17.67 14.68
N ASN A 219 0.79 17.34 15.35
CA ASN A 219 0.80 16.63 16.62
C ASN A 219 0.18 15.21 16.53
N GLU A 220 0.28 14.60 15.36
CA GLU A 220 -0.19 13.24 15.08
C GLU A 220 0.96 12.24 15.25
N THR A 221 0.62 10.96 15.46
CA THR A 221 1.63 9.90 15.62
C THR A 221 2.17 9.49 14.26
N VAL A 222 3.48 9.58 14.08
CA VAL A 222 4.20 9.14 12.87
C VAL A 222 5.14 8.00 13.22
N TRP A 223 5.30 7.06 12.30
CA TRP A 223 6.04 5.83 12.52
C TRP A 223 7.26 5.73 11.60
N GLY A 224 8.24 4.94 12.02
CA GLY A 224 9.39 4.64 11.19
C GLY A 224 10.09 3.35 11.61
N TRP A 225 10.97 2.88 10.74
CA TRP A 225 11.84 1.74 10.99
C TRP A 225 13.23 2.20 11.44
N HIS A 226 13.73 1.54 12.47
CA HIS A 226 15.11 1.56 12.89
C HIS A 226 15.74 0.20 12.61
N VAL A 227 16.79 0.19 11.80
CA VAL A 227 17.51 -1.04 11.46
C VAL A 227 19.01 -0.76 11.66
N PRO A 228 19.64 -1.32 12.72
CA PRO A 228 21.04 -1.08 13.00
C PRO A 228 21.97 -1.72 11.95
N PRO A 229 23.24 -1.31 11.90
CA PRO A 229 24.26 -1.95 11.08
C PRO A 229 24.39 -3.45 11.39
N ALA A 230 24.64 -4.26 10.36
CA ALA A 230 24.87 -5.70 10.52
C ALA A 230 26.12 -6.02 11.36
N ASN A 231 27.07 -5.09 11.47
CA ASN A 231 28.26 -5.21 12.31
C ASN A 231 28.09 -4.71 13.75
N GLY A 232 26.87 -4.32 14.14
CA GLY A 232 26.53 -3.89 15.49
C GLY A 232 26.69 -2.39 15.72
N THR A 233 26.37 -1.96 16.94
CA THR A 233 26.25 -0.54 17.33
C THR A 233 27.40 -0.05 18.22
N SER A 234 28.47 -0.83 18.36
CA SER A 234 29.63 -0.50 19.21
C SER A 234 30.43 0.70 18.69
N ASN A 235 30.38 0.95 17.37
CA ASN A 235 30.95 2.12 16.73
C ASN A 235 29.85 3.05 16.28
N ARG A 236 30.15 4.35 16.19
CA ARG A 236 29.20 5.28 15.59
C ARG A 236 29.03 4.95 14.10
N ALA A 237 27.79 4.77 13.65
CA ALA A 237 27.46 4.34 12.30
C ALA A 237 27.00 5.52 11.43
N PRO A 238 27.38 5.58 10.13
CA PRO A 238 26.76 6.53 9.22
C PRO A 238 25.27 6.23 9.07
N LEU A 239 24.47 7.26 8.78
CA LEU A 239 23.03 7.15 8.60
C LEU A 239 22.66 7.08 7.11
N ALA A 240 21.88 6.07 6.74
CA ALA A 240 21.07 6.07 5.52
C ALA A 240 19.62 6.39 5.89
N PHE A 241 19.19 7.62 5.60
CA PHE A 241 17.83 8.10 5.85
C PHE A 241 16.99 7.89 4.58
N LEU A 242 16.12 6.88 4.61
CA LEU A 242 15.39 6.42 3.44
C LEU A 242 13.98 7.02 3.38
N ILE A 243 13.61 7.54 2.22
CA ILE A 243 12.33 8.20 1.96
C ILE A 243 11.61 7.42 0.85
N HIS A 244 10.43 6.86 1.15
CA HIS A 244 9.71 6.04 0.19
C HIS A 244 9.06 6.88 -0.93
N GLY A 245 8.84 6.24 -2.07
CA GLY A 245 8.08 6.78 -3.22
C GLY A 245 6.58 6.54 -3.08
N GLY A 246 5.79 7.10 -4.02
CA GLY A 246 4.32 7.10 -4.05
C GLY A 246 3.77 7.58 -2.72
N PRO A 247 3.40 8.85 -2.51
CA PRO A 247 3.25 9.31 -1.14
C PRO A 247 2.27 8.45 -0.35
N GLN A 248 1.26 7.89 -1.04
CA GLN A 248 0.37 6.81 -0.60
C GLN A 248 1.00 5.40 -0.74
N SER A 249 2.10 5.21 -0.03
CA SER A 249 2.81 3.94 0.17
C SER A 249 3.46 3.98 1.57
N SER A 250 3.99 2.85 2.03
CA SER A 250 4.76 2.79 3.27
C SER A 250 6.07 2.03 3.05
N TRP A 251 7.08 2.30 3.87
CA TRP A 251 8.10 1.30 4.20
C TRP A 251 7.42 0.20 5.02
N TYR A 252 6.97 -0.85 4.35
CA TYR A 252 6.44 -2.04 4.98
C TYR A 252 7.55 -2.91 5.60
N ASP A 253 7.21 -3.77 6.55
CA ASP A 253 8.04 -4.89 7.02
C ASP A 253 8.12 -5.92 5.90
N ALA A 254 8.91 -5.61 4.87
CA ALA A 254 8.94 -6.34 3.61
C ALA A 254 10.34 -6.33 2.99
N TRP A 255 10.55 -7.29 2.08
CA TRP A 255 11.80 -7.45 1.38
C TRP A 255 11.73 -6.83 -0.02
N SER A 256 12.43 -5.72 -0.22
CA SER A 256 12.53 -5.12 -1.56
C SER A 256 13.72 -5.68 -2.33
N TYR A 257 13.56 -5.97 -3.63
CA TYR A 257 14.69 -6.22 -4.53
C TYR A 257 15.22 -4.94 -5.22
N ARG A 258 14.60 -3.79 -4.95
CA ARG A 258 14.97 -2.48 -5.54
C ARG A 258 15.57 -1.54 -4.50
N TRP A 259 14.85 -1.34 -3.40
CA TRP A 259 15.24 -0.47 -2.28
C TRP A 259 15.32 -1.31 -0.99
N ASN A 260 16.31 -2.18 -0.94
CA ASN A 260 16.46 -3.11 0.17
C ASN A 260 17.22 -2.47 1.34
N ILE A 261 16.58 -2.37 2.51
CA ILE A 261 17.19 -1.84 3.75
C ILE A 261 18.46 -2.61 4.12
N GLN A 262 18.46 -3.95 3.98
CA GLN A 262 19.62 -4.78 4.32
C GLN A 262 20.84 -4.48 3.45
N SER A 263 20.66 -3.96 2.23
CA SER A 263 21.82 -3.57 1.40
C SER A 263 22.62 -2.43 2.01
N PHE A 264 21.99 -1.55 2.79
CA PHE A 264 22.67 -0.48 3.50
C PHE A 264 23.25 -0.96 4.84
N THR A 265 22.46 -1.71 5.62
CA THR A 265 22.90 -2.18 6.94
C THR A 265 24.04 -3.19 6.85
N SER A 266 24.07 -4.02 5.81
CA SER A 266 25.18 -4.94 5.50
C SER A 266 26.49 -4.19 5.25
N GLN A 267 26.41 -2.95 4.77
CA GLN A 267 27.57 -2.08 4.51
C GLN A 267 27.93 -1.18 5.71
N GLY A 268 27.31 -1.40 6.87
CA GLY A 268 27.64 -0.71 8.10
C GLY A 268 26.84 0.57 8.36
N PHE A 269 25.80 0.86 7.57
CA PHE A 269 24.90 1.99 7.83
C PHE A 269 23.85 1.63 8.88
N ALA A 270 23.50 2.60 9.73
CA ALA A 270 22.21 2.59 10.39
C ALA A 270 21.17 3.07 9.38
N VAL A 271 20.01 2.43 9.36
CA VAL A 271 18.89 2.84 8.50
C VAL A 271 17.77 3.39 9.36
N ILE A 272 17.27 4.56 8.95
CA ILE A 272 16.02 5.15 9.43
C ILE A 272 15.11 5.33 8.23
N ALA A 273 13.90 4.81 8.30
CA ALA A 273 12.93 4.88 7.21
C ALA A 273 11.57 5.31 7.76
N ILE A 274 11.14 6.54 7.45
CA ILE A 274 9.94 7.16 8.04
C ILE A 274 8.74 6.95 7.11
N ASN A 275 7.58 6.63 7.69
CA ASN A 275 6.29 6.60 7.02
C ASN A 275 5.54 7.88 7.39
N PHE A 276 5.70 8.90 6.54
CA PHE A 276 5.20 10.26 6.75
C PHE A 276 3.70 10.39 6.41
N HIS A 277 3.08 11.50 6.81
CA HIS A 277 1.70 11.87 6.43
C HIS A 277 1.46 11.68 4.94
N GLY A 278 0.54 10.79 4.58
CA GLY A 278 0.39 10.28 3.22
C GLY A 278 0.52 8.77 3.13
N SER A 279 1.26 8.12 4.04
CA SER A 279 1.47 6.67 4.01
C SER A 279 0.19 5.85 4.22
N ASP A 280 0.12 4.71 3.52
CA ASP A 280 -1.09 3.90 3.30
C ASP A 280 -1.41 2.81 4.33
N SER A 281 -0.64 2.68 5.41
CA SER A 281 -0.84 1.63 6.44
C SER A 281 -1.28 2.17 7.81
N TYR A 282 -1.70 3.44 7.84
CA TYR A 282 -2.08 4.17 9.07
C TYR A 282 -3.50 4.74 9.00
N GLY A 283 -4.31 4.24 8.07
CA GLY A 283 -5.69 4.67 7.84
C GLY A 283 -5.83 5.75 6.77
N GLN A 284 -7.01 5.82 6.17
CA GLN A 284 -7.30 6.66 5.03
C GLN A 284 -7.18 8.15 5.37
N ASN A 285 -7.47 8.56 6.61
CA ASN A 285 -7.29 9.95 7.01
C ASN A 285 -5.82 10.36 7.01
N PHE A 286 -4.94 9.47 7.49
CA PHE A 286 -3.49 9.70 7.45
C PHE A 286 -2.98 9.68 6.00
N THR A 287 -3.47 8.76 5.16
CA THR A 287 -3.18 8.73 3.71
C THR A 287 -3.61 10.02 2.99
N ASN A 288 -4.83 10.49 3.25
CA ASN A 288 -5.40 11.68 2.59
C ASN A 288 -4.83 12.99 3.12
N SER A 289 -4.14 12.97 4.26
CA SER A 289 -3.57 14.18 4.87
C SER A 289 -2.59 14.92 3.97
N ILE A 290 -2.00 14.24 2.98
CA ILE A 290 -1.07 14.83 2.02
C ILE A 290 -1.75 15.68 0.93
N ILE A 291 -3.06 15.53 0.73
CA ILE A 291 -3.80 16.30 -0.29
C ILE A 291 -3.65 17.80 0.00
N GLY A 292 -3.09 18.55 -0.96
CA GLY A 292 -2.80 19.98 -0.82
C GLY A 292 -1.59 20.30 0.07
N GLU A 293 -0.86 19.29 0.54
CA GLU A 293 0.24 19.39 1.51
C GLU A 293 1.53 18.68 1.01
N TYR A 294 1.66 18.50 -0.31
CA TYR A 294 2.69 17.68 -0.98
C TYR A 294 4.15 17.98 -0.57
N GLY A 295 4.52 19.20 -0.19
CA GLY A 295 5.85 19.54 0.32
C GLY A 295 5.90 19.91 1.80
N SER A 296 4.77 19.80 2.50
CA SER A 296 4.54 20.39 3.83
C SER A 296 4.60 19.33 4.93
N LEU A 297 3.51 18.59 5.18
CA LEU A 297 3.48 17.59 6.27
C LEU A 297 4.57 16.53 6.14
N PRO A 298 4.81 15.95 4.94
CA PRO A 298 5.86 14.95 4.78
C PRO A 298 7.26 15.47 5.12
N TYR A 299 7.55 16.73 4.77
CA TYR A 299 8.83 17.34 5.05
C TYR A 299 9.05 17.56 6.55
N GLU A 300 8.01 18.05 7.27
CA GLU A 300 8.10 18.24 8.72
C GLU A 300 8.20 16.90 9.47
N ASP A 301 7.49 15.86 9.04
CA ASP A 301 7.63 14.51 9.62
C ASP A 301 9.03 13.95 9.46
N LEU A 302 9.64 14.10 8.28
CA LEU A 302 10.99 13.63 8.03
C LEU A 302 12.01 14.36 8.90
N LYS A 303 11.83 15.66 9.11
CA LYS A 303 12.66 16.48 10.01
C LYS A 303 12.52 16.04 11.46
N LEU A 304 11.29 15.91 11.96
CA LEU A 304 11.00 15.47 13.33
C LEU A 304 11.47 14.02 13.56
N GLY A 305 11.31 13.14 12.57
CA GLY A 305 11.77 11.76 12.60
C GLY A 305 13.29 11.64 12.63
N LEU A 306 14.01 12.46 11.86
CA LEU A 306 15.47 12.54 11.93
C LEU A 306 15.93 13.00 13.32
N ASP A 307 15.32 14.03 13.88
CA ASP A 307 15.66 14.54 15.20
C ASP A 307 15.35 13.52 16.31
N TYR A 308 14.23 12.81 16.21
CA TYR A 308 13.91 11.70 17.10
C TYR A 308 14.97 10.60 17.01
N ALA A 309 15.33 10.17 15.80
CA ALA A 309 16.27 9.08 15.59
C ALA A 309 17.67 9.42 16.14
N LEU A 310 18.19 10.61 15.85
CA LEU A 310 19.52 11.03 16.34
C LEU A 310 19.57 11.18 17.86
N ARG A 311 18.44 11.51 18.49
CA ARG A 311 18.34 11.62 19.95
C ARG A 311 18.27 10.25 20.64
N ASN A 312 17.46 9.34 20.10
CA ASN A 312 17.15 8.06 20.76
C ASN A 312 18.11 6.93 20.37
N PHE A 313 18.82 7.07 19.24
CA PHE A 313 19.80 6.09 18.77
C PHE A 313 21.20 6.73 18.73
N PRO A 314 21.86 6.95 19.88
CA PRO A 314 23.08 7.77 19.98
C PRO A 314 24.30 7.18 19.25
N TYR A 315 24.24 5.90 18.90
CA TYR A 315 25.24 5.26 18.04
C TYR A 315 25.16 5.76 16.59
N ILE A 316 24.08 6.41 16.16
CA ILE A 316 23.97 6.99 14.82
C ILE A 316 24.80 8.28 14.75
N ASP A 317 25.60 8.41 13.70
CA ASP A 317 26.43 9.57 13.42
C ASP A 317 25.75 10.56 12.48
N GLY A 318 25.05 11.54 13.06
CA GLY A 318 24.39 12.61 12.30
C GLY A 318 25.35 13.44 11.42
N ASN A 319 26.66 13.45 11.68
CA ASN A 319 27.64 14.13 10.82
C ASN A 319 28.00 13.33 9.57
N ARG A 320 27.61 12.05 9.50
CA ARG A 320 27.79 11.14 8.38
C ARG A 320 26.44 10.56 7.94
N ALA A 321 25.50 11.45 7.63
CA ALA A 321 24.17 11.09 7.15
C ALA A 321 24.02 11.30 5.64
N ALA A 322 23.28 10.42 4.99
CA ALA A 322 22.82 10.56 3.62
C ALA A 322 21.30 10.41 3.58
N ALA A 323 20.60 11.25 2.81
CA ALA A 323 19.18 11.08 2.51
C ALA A 323 19.02 10.49 1.10
N LEU A 324 18.16 9.48 0.96
CA LEU A 324 17.97 8.75 -0.28
C LEU A 324 16.50 8.45 -0.51
N GLY A 325 16.03 8.62 -1.75
CA GLY A 325 14.66 8.28 -2.11
C GLY A 325 14.48 8.05 -3.61
N ALA A 326 13.34 7.46 -3.97
CA ALA A 326 12.89 7.28 -5.35
C ALA A 326 11.47 7.80 -5.58
N SER A 327 11.13 8.18 -6.82
CA SER A 327 9.80 8.72 -7.16
C SER A 327 9.44 9.90 -6.24
N TYR A 328 8.33 9.84 -5.50
CA TYR A 328 7.99 10.86 -4.49
C TYR A 328 9.11 11.10 -3.46
N GLY A 329 9.78 10.05 -2.99
CA GLY A 329 10.91 10.20 -2.09
C GLY A 329 12.06 10.97 -2.74
N ALA A 330 12.27 10.81 -4.05
CA ALA A 330 13.25 11.60 -4.80
C ALA A 330 12.77 13.04 -5.08
N TYR A 331 11.46 13.27 -5.23
CA TYR A 331 10.90 14.63 -5.16
C TYR A 331 11.23 15.29 -3.83
N MET A 332 11.06 14.56 -2.72
CA MET A 332 11.40 15.07 -1.39
C MET A 332 12.91 15.30 -1.23
N ILE A 333 13.76 14.51 -1.89
CA ILE A 333 15.21 14.81 -1.97
C ILE A 333 15.47 16.15 -2.67
N ASN A 334 14.80 16.42 -3.80
CA ASN A 334 14.91 17.71 -4.49
C ASN A 334 14.38 18.86 -3.62
N TRP A 335 13.27 18.64 -2.92
CA TRP A 335 12.70 19.60 -1.98
C TRP A 335 13.67 19.91 -0.82
N ILE A 336 14.19 18.87 -0.16
CA ILE A 336 15.22 18.98 0.89
C ILE A 336 16.43 19.76 0.38
N ALA A 337 16.90 19.50 -0.84
CA ALA A 337 18.07 20.18 -1.42
C ALA A 337 17.90 21.71 -1.45
N GLY A 338 16.69 22.21 -1.73
CA GLY A 338 16.36 23.64 -1.74
C GLY A 338 16.05 24.25 -0.36
N HIS A 339 16.16 23.47 0.72
CA HIS A 339 15.82 23.89 2.09
C HIS A 339 17.01 23.66 3.05
N PRO A 340 17.86 24.68 3.25
CA PRO A 340 19.13 24.58 3.99
C PRO A 340 19.03 23.99 5.40
N GLU A 341 17.92 24.21 6.10
CA GLU A 341 17.68 23.69 7.44
C GLU A 341 17.69 22.16 7.50
N MET A 342 17.32 21.49 6.41
CA MET A 342 17.33 20.04 6.29
C MET A 342 18.48 19.55 5.43
N SER A 343 18.81 20.18 4.30
CA SER A 343 19.92 19.73 3.44
C SER A 343 21.27 19.76 4.15
N SER A 344 21.52 20.76 5.00
CA SER A 344 22.79 20.86 5.76
C SER A 344 23.01 19.72 6.75
N ARG A 345 21.95 18.96 7.08
CA ARG A 345 21.99 17.77 7.95
C ARG A 345 22.57 16.54 7.22
N PHE A 346 22.66 16.56 5.90
CA PHE A 346 23.11 15.43 5.09
C PHE A 346 24.39 15.77 4.31
N LYS A 347 25.29 14.80 4.22
CA LYS A 347 26.51 14.88 3.38
C LYS A 347 26.25 14.44 1.94
N THR A 348 25.20 13.67 1.73
CA THR A 348 24.82 13.14 0.42
C THR A 348 23.31 13.13 0.28
N LEU A 349 22.83 13.56 -0.88
CA LEU A 349 21.44 13.48 -1.29
C LEU A 349 21.37 12.57 -2.54
N VAL A 350 20.57 11.51 -2.49
CA VAL A 350 20.41 10.57 -3.61
C VAL A 350 18.99 10.64 -4.17
N CYS A 351 18.86 11.29 -5.32
CA CYS A 351 17.62 11.43 -6.07
C CYS A 351 17.54 10.37 -7.18
N HIS A 352 16.60 9.43 -7.09
CA HIS A 352 16.39 8.38 -8.08
C HIS A 352 15.01 8.53 -8.75
N ASN A 353 14.98 9.00 -10.00
CA ASN A 353 13.74 9.21 -10.78
C ASN A 353 12.73 10.13 -10.06
N GLY A 354 13.21 11.24 -9.49
CA GLY A 354 12.38 12.21 -8.77
C GLY A 354 11.77 13.29 -9.66
N VAL A 355 10.73 13.92 -9.14
CA VAL A 355 10.11 15.10 -9.75
C VAL A 355 10.89 16.33 -9.31
N SER A 356 11.42 17.10 -10.25
CA SER A 356 12.11 18.37 -10.00
C SER A 356 11.23 19.59 -10.32
N ASP A 357 10.31 19.46 -11.28
CA ASP A 357 9.29 20.46 -11.61
C ASP A 357 7.89 19.81 -11.54
N THR A 358 7.11 20.17 -10.52
CA THR A 358 5.75 19.65 -10.29
C THR A 358 4.78 20.09 -11.38
N ARG A 359 4.95 21.29 -11.96
CA ARG A 359 4.15 21.73 -13.11
C ARG A 359 4.45 20.88 -14.34
N ALA A 360 5.73 20.56 -14.60
CA ALA A 360 6.10 19.71 -15.72
C ALA A 360 5.52 18.29 -15.57
N LYS A 361 5.51 17.74 -14.33
CA LYS A 361 4.88 16.46 -14.01
C LYS A 361 3.40 16.44 -14.43
N SER A 362 2.65 17.52 -14.19
CA SER A 362 1.22 17.65 -14.51
C SER A 362 0.87 17.58 -16.00
N TYR A 363 1.87 17.59 -16.89
CA TYR A 363 1.65 17.48 -18.33
C TYR A 363 2.39 16.32 -18.99
N SER A 364 3.33 15.71 -18.28
CA SER A 364 4.24 14.70 -18.83
C SER A 364 4.10 13.33 -18.17
N SER A 365 3.48 13.27 -16.99
CA SER A 365 3.13 11.99 -16.37
C SER A 365 1.93 11.36 -17.09
N GLU A 366 1.95 10.03 -17.23
CA GLU A 366 0.75 9.28 -17.57
C GLU A 366 -0.24 9.23 -16.39
N GLU A 367 0.22 9.48 -15.17
CA GLU A 367 -0.55 9.51 -13.91
C GLU A 367 -1.12 10.91 -13.59
N LEU A 368 -1.88 11.50 -14.52
CA LEU A 368 -2.45 12.85 -14.33
C LEU A 368 -3.42 12.91 -13.14
N TRP A 369 -4.28 11.90 -13.00
CA TRP A 369 -5.26 11.80 -11.91
C TRP A 369 -4.60 11.86 -10.53
N PHE A 370 -3.45 11.22 -10.36
CA PHE A 370 -2.69 11.20 -9.11
C PHE A 370 -2.17 12.61 -8.79
N THR A 371 -1.63 13.28 -9.81
CA THR A 371 -1.09 14.63 -9.65
C THR A 371 -2.19 15.65 -9.37
N GLU A 372 -3.36 15.52 -10.00
CA GLU A 372 -4.55 16.34 -9.74
C GLU A 372 -5.11 16.09 -8.34
N HIS A 373 -5.24 14.83 -7.92
CA HIS A 373 -5.74 14.46 -6.60
C HIS A 373 -4.91 15.11 -5.49
N ASP A 374 -3.59 14.91 -5.51
CA ASP A 374 -2.69 15.47 -4.50
C ASP A 374 -2.61 17.00 -4.53
N ALA A 375 -2.93 17.63 -5.67
CA ALA A 375 -3.03 19.08 -5.82
C ALA A 375 -4.38 19.66 -5.34
N GLY A 376 -5.30 18.84 -4.83
CA GLY A 376 -6.62 19.28 -4.35
C GLY A 376 -7.75 19.11 -5.37
N GLY A 377 -7.55 18.26 -6.38
CA GLY A 377 -8.58 17.80 -7.31
C GLY A 377 -8.78 18.65 -8.56
N LYS A 378 -7.91 19.66 -8.80
CA LYS A 378 -7.99 20.52 -10.00
C LYS A 378 -6.75 20.34 -10.88
N PRO A 379 -6.90 20.36 -12.21
CA PRO A 379 -5.77 20.35 -13.12
C PRO A 379 -4.96 21.65 -13.08
N GLN A 380 -3.70 21.56 -13.50
CA GLN A 380 -2.74 22.67 -13.41
C GLN A 380 -3.20 23.96 -14.09
N TYR A 381 -3.94 23.87 -15.20
CA TYR A 381 -4.42 25.07 -15.91
C TYR A 381 -5.59 25.78 -15.21
N GLU A 382 -6.30 25.09 -14.30
CA GLU A 382 -7.38 25.68 -13.49
C GLU A 382 -6.88 26.23 -12.16
N ASP A 383 -5.86 25.60 -11.57
CA ASP A 383 -5.25 26.03 -10.30
C ASP A 383 -3.71 25.93 -10.34
N PRO A 384 -3.02 26.85 -11.05
CA PRO A 384 -1.56 26.81 -11.17
C PRO A 384 -0.82 26.89 -9.84
N ASP A 385 -1.37 27.65 -8.88
CA ASP A 385 -0.74 27.92 -7.58
C ASP A 385 -0.61 26.65 -6.74
N ALA A 386 -1.56 25.72 -6.84
CA ALA A 386 -1.50 24.42 -6.15
C ALA A 386 -0.27 23.61 -6.55
N TYR A 387 0.18 23.71 -7.80
CA TYR A 387 1.34 23.00 -8.31
C TYR A 387 2.65 23.74 -8.06
N GLU A 388 2.63 25.07 -8.01
CA GLU A 388 3.84 25.87 -7.78
C GLU A 388 4.24 25.98 -6.30
N ARG A 389 3.27 25.85 -5.37
CA ARG A 389 3.47 26.01 -3.92
C ARG A 389 4.60 25.15 -3.35
N TYR A 390 4.70 23.91 -3.82
CA TYR A 390 5.70 22.93 -3.38
C TYR A 390 6.57 22.45 -4.56
N ASN A 391 6.95 23.38 -5.44
CA ASN A 391 7.72 23.06 -6.64
C ASN A 391 9.24 23.20 -6.38
N PRO A 392 10.04 22.11 -6.37
CA PRO A 392 11.46 22.19 -6.04
C PRO A 392 12.26 23.11 -6.97
N VAL A 393 11.84 23.26 -8.23
CA VAL A 393 12.51 24.12 -9.21
C VAL A 393 12.56 25.59 -8.77
N ASN A 394 11.62 26.03 -7.92
CA ASN A 394 11.58 27.40 -7.40
C ASN A 394 12.64 27.66 -6.30
N HIS A 395 13.36 26.63 -5.85
CA HIS A 395 14.33 26.70 -4.75
C HIS A 395 15.78 26.37 -5.16
N VAL A 396 16.08 26.31 -6.46
CA VAL A 396 17.40 25.90 -6.99
C VAL A 396 18.55 26.81 -6.51
N ALA A 397 18.28 28.08 -6.22
CA ALA A 397 19.30 29.05 -5.84
C ALA A 397 19.60 29.08 -4.31
N ASN A 398 18.83 28.35 -3.51
CA ASN A 398 18.89 28.39 -2.04
C ASN A 398 20.15 27.74 -1.46
#